data_AF-A0A920V845-F1
#
_entry.id   AF-A0A920V845-F1
#
_cell.length_a   1.000
_cell.length_b   1.000
_cell.length_c   1.000
_cell.angle_alpha   90.00
_cell.angle_beta   90.00
_cell.angle_gamma   90.00
#
_symmetry.space_group_name_H-M   'P 1'
#
loop_
_entity.id
_entity.type
_entity.pdbx_description
1 polymer ?
#
loop_
_entity_poly.entity_id
_entity_poly.type
_entity_poly.pdbx_seq_one_letter_code
_entity_poly.pdbx_strand_id
1 'polypeptide(L)'
;MSNTTHYRLVTNNTEFEFDAYFNTNGSVSTNLKGVSGFWHVTDEDMFCYAIHRLPFSTSEFVECFPIAAMAIPRFAKELWRSKPMEGTILHGGILPGRPTE
;
A
#
# COMPACT_ATOMS: atom_id res chain seq x y z
N MET A 1 -0.28 -1.80 14.03
CA MET A 1 -1.29 -0.82 13.58
C MET A 1 -2.55 -1.56 13.15
N SER A 2 -3.71 -1.19 13.69
CA SER A 2 -5.01 -1.78 13.38
C SER A 2 -5.74 -1.03 12.25
N ASN A 3 -4.99 -0.45 11.31
CA ASN A 3 -5.54 0.29 10.17
C ASN A 3 -5.42 -0.53 8.89
N THR A 4 -6.22 -0.16 7.90
CA THR A 4 -6.20 -0.70 6.55
C THR A 4 -5.58 0.32 5.62
N THR A 5 -4.62 -0.10 4.81
CA THR A 5 -4.12 0.73 3.73
C THR A 5 -4.88 0.37 2.46
N HIS A 6 -5.59 1.34 1.91
CA HIS A 6 -6.41 1.16 0.73
C HIS A 6 -5.69 1.71 -0.50
N TYR A 7 -5.63 0.91 -1.56
CA TYR A 7 -5.04 1.30 -2.82
C TYR A 7 -6.09 1.29 -3.93
N ARG A 8 -6.01 2.30 -4.78
CA ARG A 8 -6.78 2.43 -6.02
C ARG A 8 -5.82 2.75 -7.15
N LEU A 9 -5.57 1.76 -8.00
CA LEU A 9 -4.73 1.87 -9.18
C LEU A 9 -5.61 2.22 -10.38
N VAL A 10 -5.37 3.40 -10.95
CA VAL A 10 -6.06 3.88 -12.15
C VAL A 10 -5.10 3.79 -13.33
N THR A 11 -5.50 3.07 -14.36
CA THR A 11 -4.80 2.99 -15.65
C THR A 11 -5.65 3.61 -16.76
N ASN A 12 -5.11 3.73 -17.97
CA ASN A 12 -5.88 4.25 -19.11
C ASN A 12 -7.16 3.46 -19.44
N ASN A 13 -7.20 2.17 -19.10
CA ASN A 13 -8.29 1.26 -19.51
C ASN A 13 -9.05 0.64 -18.34
N THR A 14 -8.46 0.61 -17.14
CA THR A 14 -8.99 -0.13 -16.00
C THR A 14 -8.68 0.56 -14.68
N GLU A 15 -9.54 0.30 -13.70
CA GLU A 15 -9.34 0.66 -12.31
C GLU A 15 -9.34 -0.60 -11.45
N PHE A 16 -8.46 -0.63 -10.46
CA PHE A 16 -8.31 -1.76 -9.56
C PHE A 16 -8.10 -1.29 -8.13
N GLU A 17 -8.85 -1.86 -7.20
CA GLU A 17 -8.75 -1.55 -5.78
C GLU A 17 -8.33 -2.77 -4.97
N PHE A 18 -7.49 -2.56 -3.97
CA PHE A 18 -7.13 -3.59 -3.00
C PHE A 18 -6.72 -3.00 -1.66
N ASP A 19 -6.82 -3.83 -0.63
CA ASP A 19 -6.46 -3.45 0.73
C ASP A 19 -5.19 -4.20 1.15
N ALA A 20 -4.28 -3.49 1.82
CA ALA A 20 -3.06 -4.01 2.39
C ALA A 20 -3.00 -3.78 3.90
N TYR A 21 -2.39 -4.74 4.59
CA TYR A 21 -2.28 -4.79 6.04
C TYR A 21 -0.81 -4.97 6.44
N PHE A 22 -0.23 -3.91 7.00
CA PHE A 22 1.16 -3.88 7.46
C PHE A 22 1.28 -4.48 8.87
N ASN A 23 1.81 -5.69 8.95
CA ASN A 23 1.82 -6.51 10.18
C ASN A 23 3.06 -6.22 11.02
N THR A 24 2.96 -6.33 12.34
CA THR A 24 4.07 -5.99 13.26
C THR A 24 5.31 -6.88 13.10
N ASN A 25 5.18 -8.04 12.45
CA ASN A 25 6.27 -8.94 12.14
C ASN A 25 7.02 -8.59 10.82
N GLY A 26 6.73 -7.43 10.23
CA GLY A 26 7.35 -6.99 8.97
C GLY A 26 6.71 -7.56 7.71
N SER A 27 5.63 -8.36 7.80
CA SER A 27 4.91 -8.82 6.61
C SER A 27 3.82 -7.86 6.17
N VAL A 28 3.46 -7.92 4.89
CA VAL A 28 2.27 -7.28 4.33
C VAL A 28 1.32 -8.37 3.83
N SER A 29 0.11 -8.41 4.38
CA SER A 29 -0.98 -9.22 3.83
C SER A 29 -1.94 -8.34 3.05
N THR A 30 -2.78 -8.93 2.19
CA THR A 30 -3.78 -8.20 1.40
C THR A 30 -5.11 -8.94 1.37
N ASN A 31 -6.18 -8.29 0.91
CA ASN A 31 -7.46 -8.93 0.64
C ASN A 31 -7.47 -9.78 -0.66
N LEU A 32 -6.37 -9.79 -1.41
CA LEU A 32 -6.21 -10.57 -2.64
C LEU A 32 -5.53 -11.91 -2.35
N LYS A 33 -6.03 -12.99 -2.96
CA LYS A 33 -5.41 -14.31 -2.82
C LYS A 33 -4.05 -14.35 -3.52
N GLY A 34 -3.04 -14.85 -2.81
CA GLY A 34 -1.69 -15.05 -3.34
C GLY A 34 -0.81 -13.79 -3.38
N VAL A 35 -1.35 -12.63 -3.03
CA VAL A 35 -0.63 -11.35 -2.95
C VAL A 35 -0.13 -11.13 -1.54
N SER A 36 1.17 -10.89 -1.41
CA SER A 36 1.86 -10.72 -0.12
C SER A 36 3.06 -9.81 -0.27
N GLY A 37 3.58 -9.32 0.84
CA GLY A 37 4.70 -8.40 0.84
C GLY A 37 5.48 -8.40 2.13
N PHE A 38 6.42 -7.46 2.21
CA PHE A 38 7.17 -7.14 3.42
C PHE A 38 7.33 -5.64 3.54
N TRP A 39 7.56 -5.18 4.77
CA TRP A 39 7.90 -3.79 5.06
C TRP A 39 8.98 -3.75 6.12
N HIS A 40 9.74 -2.67 6.11
CA HIS A 40 10.74 -2.39 7.14
C HIS A 40 10.96 -0.88 7.26
N VAL A 41 11.56 -0.51 8.38
CA VAL A 41 12.10 0.83 8.60
C VAL A 41 13.59 0.78 8.32
N THR A 42 14.08 1.71 7.52
CA THR A 42 15.52 1.89 7.26
C THR A 42 16.16 2.72 8.37
N ASP A 43 17.50 2.71 8.44
CA ASP A 43 18.26 3.53 9.39
C ASP A 43 18.10 5.05 9.16
N GLU A 44 17.55 5.45 8.00
CA GLU A 44 17.27 6.84 7.62
C GLU A 44 15.82 7.26 7.96
N ASP A 45 15.14 6.55 8.85
CA ASP A 45 13.73 6.77 9.22
C ASP A 45 12.75 6.70 8.03
N MET A 46 13.10 5.92 6.99
CA MET A 46 12.20 5.63 5.87
C MET A 46 11.41 4.36 6.11
N PHE A 47 10.10 4.43 5.99
CA PHE A 47 9.19 3.30 5.90
C PHE A 47 9.16 2.81 4.45
N CYS A 48 9.77 1.65 4.21
CA CYS A 48 9.83 1.03 2.89
C CYS A 48 9.05 -0.28 2.88
N TYR A 49 8.37 -0.56 1.77
CA TYR A 49 7.66 -1.81 1.61
C TYR A 49 7.59 -2.27 0.17
N ALA A 50 7.36 -3.56 0.01
CA ALA A 50 7.12 -4.21 -1.27
C ALA A 50 5.87 -5.09 -1.19
N ILE A 51 5.04 -5.07 -2.24
CA ILE A 51 3.89 -5.97 -2.42
C ILE A 51 4.10 -6.72 -3.73
N HIS A 52 4.05 -8.05 -3.68
CA HIS A 52 4.38 -8.95 -4.78
C HIS A 52 3.15 -9.69 -5.30
N ARG A 53 3.27 -10.20 -6.53
CA ARG A 53 2.29 -11.04 -7.24
C ARG A 53 0.95 -10.35 -7.47
N LEU A 54 0.99 -9.03 -7.60
CA LEU A 54 -0.20 -8.26 -7.95
C LEU A 54 -0.74 -8.71 -9.32
N PRO A 55 -2.06 -8.83 -9.50
CA PRO A 55 -2.67 -9.44 -10.68
C PRO A 55 -2.68 -8.51 -11.92
N PHE A 56 -1.69 -7.63 -12.05
CA PHE A 56 -1.57 -6.65 -13.14
C PHE A 56 -0.14 -6.64 -13.72
N SER A 57 0.07 -5.86 -14.80
CA SER A 57 1.35 -5.79 -15.53
C SER A 57 2.55 -5.47 -14.63
N THR A 58 2.34 -4.72 -13.56
CA THR A 58 3.30 -4.55 -12.46
C THR A 58 3.15 -5.72 -11.47
N SER A 59 4.00 -6.73 -11.59
CA SER A 59 4.01 -7.87 -10.67
C SER A 59 4.46 -7.51 -9.26
N GLU A 60 5.16 -6.38 -9.11
CA GLU A 60 5.71 -5.90 -7.86
C GLU A 60 5.50 -4.40 -7.71
N PHE A 61 5.26 -3.98 -6.49
CA PHE A 61 5.03 -2.60 -6.14
C PHE A 61 5.87 -2.25 -4.92
N VAL A 62 6.70 -1.21 -5.03
CA VAL A 62 7.67 -0.81 -4.00
C VAL A 62 7.52 0.69 -3.75
N GLU A 63 7.35 1.09 -2.49
CA GLU A 63 7.36 2.49 -2.09
C GLU A 63 8.17 2.69 -0.80
N CYS A 64 8.73 3.89 -0.67
CA CYS A 64 9.43 4.34 0.52
C CYS A 64 8.96 5.75 0.89
N PHE A 65 8.61 5.95 2.16
CA PHE A 65 8.13 7.23 2.69
C PHE A 65 8.87 7.60 3.98
N PRO A 66 9.13 8.90 4.23
CA PRO A 66 9.59 9.32 5.54
C PRO A 66 8.58 8.93 6.62
N ILE A 67 9.02 8.29 7.71
CA ILE A 67 8.14 7.89 8.83
C ILE A 67 7.36 9.07 9.39
N ALA A 68 7.96 10.26 9.41
CA ALA A 68 7.28 11.48 9.85
C ALA A 68 6.00 11.77 9.06
N ALA A 69 5.95 11.42 7.78
CA ALA A 69 4.74 11.57 6.96
C ALA A 69 3.64 10.56 7.33
N MET A 70 4.03 9.40 7.87
CA MET A 70 3.12 8.34 8.34
C MET A 70 2.62 8.57 9.78
N ALA A 71 3.31 9.41 10.55
CA ALA A 71 3.04 9.65 11.97
C ALA A 71 1.78 10.50 12.23
N ILE A 72 1.23 11.17 11.22
CA ILE A 72 -0.02 11.93 11.33
C ILE A 72 -1.15 11.08 10.72
N PRO A 73 -1.87 10.28 11.52
CA PRO A 73 -2.94 9.44 11.00
C PRO A 73 -4.06 10.34 10.48
N ARG A 74 -4.24 10.35 9.16
CA ARG A 74 -5.41 10.92 8.50
C ARG A 74 -6.17 9.76 7.90
N PHE A 75 -7.44 9.60 8.24
CA PHE A 75 -8.28 8.61 7.58
C PHE A 75 -8.88 9.23 6.32
N ALA A 76 -8.45 8.74 5.16
CA ALA A 76 -9.06 9.07 3.88
C ALA A 76 -8.75 7.96 2.88
N LYS A 77 -9.66 7.75 1.93
CA LYS A 77 -9.47 6.80 0.82
C LYS A 77 -8.30 7.19 -0.09
N GLU A 78 -7.99 8.48 -0.17
CA GLU A 78 -6.89 9.01 -0.96
C GLU A 78 -6.13 10.06 -0.15
N LEU A 79 -4.92 9.73 0.27
CA LEU A 79 -4.00 10.57 1.04
C LEU A 79 -2.74 10.90 0.27
N TRP A 80 -2.22 9.93 -0.48
CA TRP A 80 -1.08 10.12 -1.37
C TRP A 80 -1.38 9.60 -2.76
N ARG A 81 -0.57 10.07 -3.71
CA ARG A 81 -0.60 9.64 -5.09
C ARG A 81 0.81 9.36 -5.55
N SER A 82 0.99 8.25 -6.26
CA SER A 82 2.24 7.90 -6.92
C SER A 82 2.00 7.48 -8.36
N LYS A 83 3.06 7.47 -9.15
CA LYS A 83 3.05 7.10 -10.58
C LYS A 83 4.04 5.96 -10.78
N PRO A 84 3.66 4.71 -10.48
CA PRO A 84 4.60 3.59 -10.50
C PRO A 84 5.08 3.24 -11.92
N MET A 85 4.28 3.52 -12.94
CA MET A 85 4.68 3.47 -14.36
C MET A 85 3.92 4.50 -15.18
N GLU A 86 4.41 4.80 -16.39
CA GLU A 86 3.74 5.68 -17.33
C GLU A 86 2.31 5.20 -17.64
N GLY A 87 1.34 6.13 -17.66
CA GLY A 87 -0.07 5.80 -17.88
C GLY A 87 -0.79 5.18 -16.68
N THR A 88 -0.16 5.15 -15.50
CA THR A 88 -0.78 4.69 -14.25
C THR A 88 -0.69 5.73 -13.13
N ILE A 89 -1.75 5.81 -12.33
CA ILE A 89 -1.79 6.60 -11.12
C ILE A 89 -2.27 5.69 -10.01
N LEU A 90 -1.45 5.56 -8.97
CA LEU A 90 -1.86 4.90 -7.74
C LEU A 90 -2.31 5.95 -6.75
N HIS A 91 -3.51 5.78 -6.21
CA HIS A 91 -4.01 6.50 -5.07
C HIS A 91 -3.90 5.58 -3.85
N GLY A 92 -3.25 6.05 -2.79
CA GLY A 92 -3.14 5.32 -1.53
C GLY A 92 -3.79 6.10 -0.40
N GLY A 93 -4.45 5.39 0.51
CA GLY A 93 -5.17 5.97 1.63
C GLY A 93 -5.17 5.06 2.85
N ILE A 94 -5.66 5.59 3.97
CA ILE A 94 -5.78 4.86 5.24
C ILE A 94 -7.24 4.85 5.67
N LEU A 95 -7.77 3.66 5.93
CA LEU A 95 -9.10 3.43 6.46
C LEU A 95 -9.03 2.94 7.91
N PRO A 96 -10.02 3.28 8.75
CA PRO A 96 -10.06 2.83 10.13
C PRO A 96 -10.33 1.33 10.21
N GLY A 97 -9.65 0.66 11.13
CA GLY A 97 -9.85 -0.77 11.39
C GLY A 97 -9.19 -1.69 10.37
N ARG A 98 -9.31 -3.00 10.63
CA ARG A 98 -9.06 -4.09 9.68
C ARG A 98 -10.35 -4.91 9.57
N PRO A 99 -10.65 -5.54 8.43
CA PRO A 99 -11.71 -6.52 8.39
C PRO A 99 -11.43 -7.59 9.45
N THR A 100 -12.36 -7.76 10.37
CA THR A 100 -12.42 -8.93 11.25
C THR A 100 -12.73 -10.13 10.37
N GLU A 101 -11.89 -11.17 10.45
CA GLU A 101 -12.24 -12.50 9.94
C GLU A 101 -13.57 -12.99 10.52
#